data_AF-V2WIA8-F1
#
_entry.id   AF-V2WIA8-F1
#
_cell.length_a   1.000
_cell.length_b   1.000
_cell.length_c   1.000
_cell.angle_alpha   90.00
_cell.angle_beta   90.00
_cell.angle_gamma   90.00
#
_symmetry.space_group_name_H-M   'P 1'
#
loop_
_entity.id
_entity.type
_entity.pdbx_description
1 polymer ?
#
loop_
_entity_poly.entity_id
_entity_poly.type
_entity_poly.pdbx_seq_one_letter_code
_entity_poly.pdbx_strand_id
1 'polypeptide(L)'
;MQVYREAYTSDHAINMEHAKVEGLSDKDLETILLLCMILSDTTHLTNFGTAQLWPIYIWLANYTKYAHGDPLNYALFHLRYLPKIPDLVKKFYQEKYGKPPTEDVL
;
A
#
# COMPACT_ATOMS: atom_id res chain seq x y z
N MET A 1 -3.53 -17.58 21.21
CA MET A 1 -4.00 -17.33 19.83
C MET A 1 -4.72 -15.99 19.83
N GLN A 2 -4.24 -15.00 19.07
CA GLN A 2 -4.90 -13.70 18.92
C GLN A 2 -5.58 -13.69 17.55
N VAL A 3 -6.85 -13.29 17.51
CA VAL A 3 -7.62 -13.20 16.26
C VAL A 3 -7.82 -11.73 15.95
N TYR A 4 -7.18 -11.28 14.87
CA TYR A 4 -7.30 -9.91 14.39
C TYR A 4 -8.57 -9.78 13.52
N ARG A 5 -9.32 -8.70 13.77
CA ARG A 5 -10.53 -8.32 13.03
C ARG A 5 -10.17 -7.34 11.91
N GLU A 6 -11.12 -6.52 11.48
CA GLU A 6 -10.95 -5.53 10.43
C GLU A 6 -10.19 -4.29 10.95
N ALA A 7 -9.54 -3.55 10.05
CA ALA A 7 -8.73 -2.39 10.42
C ALA A 7 -9.55 -1.29 11.14
N TYR A 8 -10.80 -1.06 10.71
CA TYR A 8 -11.70 -0.10 11.34
C TYR A 8 -12.18 -0.52 12.74
N THR A 9 -11.95 -1.77 13.14
CA THR A 9 -12.24 -2.25 14.51
C THR A 9 -11.03 -2.15 15.44
N SER A 10 -9.89 -1.63 14.96
CA SER A 10 -8.70 -1.45 15.79
C SER A 10 -8.88 -0.29 16.77
N ASP A 11 -8.24 -0.41 17.94
CA ASP A 11 -8.22 0.66 18.95
C ASP A 11 -7.71 1.98 18.37
N HIS A 12 -6.77 1.91 17.42
CA HIS A 12 -6.24 3.09 16.74
C HIS A 12 -7.30 3.80 15.90
N ALA A 13 -8.08 3.05 15.10
CA ALA A 13 -9.16 3.62 14.30
C ALA A 13 -10.25 4.25 15.16
N ILE A 14 -10.65 3.59 16.25
CA ILE A 14 -11.66 4.10 17.20
C ILE A 14 -11.16 5.38 17.87
N ASN A 15 -9.91 5.39 18.34
CA ASN A 15 -9.33 6.58 18.97
C ASN A 15 -9.22 7.75 18.00
N MET A 16 -8.87 7.49 16.73
CA MET A 16 -8.85 8.51 15.67
C MET A 16 -10.25 9.07 15.38
N GLU A 17 -11.26 8.21 15.33
CA GLU A 17 -12.65 8.61 15.11
C GLU A 17 -13.13 9.51 16.26
N HIS A 18 -12.87 9.14 17.51
CA HIS A 18 -13.20 9.97 18.68
C HIS A 18 -12.47 11.31 18.67
N ALA A 19 -11.16 11.33 18.43
CA ALA A 19 -10.37 12.57 18.39
C ALA A 19 -10.83 13.51 17.27
N LYS A 20 -11.34 12.96 16.17
CA LYS A 20 -11.84 13.73 15.04
C LYS A 20 -13.12 14.49 15.37
N VAL A 21 -14.04 13.90 16.13
CA VAL A 21 -15.30 14.56 16.55
C VAL A 21 -15.02 15.82 17.37
N GLU A 22 -13.93 15.84 18.13
CA GLU A 22 -13.55 16.98 18.96
C GLU A 22 -12.88 18.13 18.18
N GLY A 23 -12.24 17.83 17.04
CA GLY A 23 -11.43 18.78 16.29
C GLY A 23 -12.11 19.48 15.11
N LEU A 24 -13.34 19.11 14.75
CA LEU A 24 -14.04 19.68 13.59
C LEU A 24 -14.77 20.97 13.96
N SER A 25 -14.48 22.04 13.22
CA SER A 25 -15.10 23.36 13.40
C SER A 25 -16.54 23.43 12.88
N ASP A 26 -16.86 22.58 11.90
CA ASP A 26 -18.17 22.54 11.25
C ASP A 26 -18.87 21.24 11.65
N LYS A 27 -19.96 21.36 12.41
CA LYS A 27 -20.72 20.24 12.96
C LYS A 27 -21.94 19.88 12.11
N ASP A 28 -22.19 20.64 11.04
CA ASP A 28 -23.37 20.46 10.20
C ASP A 28 -23.13 19.41 9.08
N LEU A 29 -21.88 18.99 8.88
CA LEU A 29 -21.50 17.98 7.89
C LEU A 29 -21.13 16.64 8.52
N GLU A 30 -21.75 15.56 8.03
CA GLU A 30 -21.35 14.20 8.36
C GLU A 30 -19.91 13.98 7.89
N THR A 31 -19.03 13.61 8.83
CA THR A 31 -17.61 13.44 8.54
C THR A 31 -17.17 12.02 8.85
N ILE A 32 -16.70 11.30 7.84
CA ILE A 32 -16.34 9.88 7.96
C ILE A 32 -14.81 9.72 8.01
N LEU A 33 -14.30 8.84 8.87
CA LEU A 33 -12.88 8.48 8.87
C LEU A 33 -12.59 7.50 7.73
N LEU A 34 -11.79 7.94 6.77
CA LEU A 34 -11.32 7.08 5.68
C LEU A 34 -9.91 6.57 6.00
N LEU A 35 -9.80 5.27 6.25
CA LEU A 35 -8.53 4.58 6.50
C LEU A 35 -7.94 4.13 5.16
N CYS A 36 -6.74 4.61 4.84
CA CYS A 36 -6.02 4.24 3.63
C CYS A 36 -4.82 3.35 3.97
N MET A 37 -4.75 2.18 3.35
CA MET A 37 -3.58 1.30 3.38
C MET A 37 -2.85 1.44 2.04
N ILE A 38 -1.61 1.90 2.09
CA ILE A 38 -0.75 2.01 0.91
C ILE A 38 0.09 0.74 0.85
N LEU A 39 0.05 0.05 -0.29
CA LEU A 39 0.77 -1.20 -0.51
C LEU A 39 1.63 -1.09 -1.76
N SER A 40 2.70 -1.88 -1.78
CA SER A 40 3.57 -1.99 -2.94
C SER A 40 4.25 -3.35 -2.92
N ASP A 41 4.26 -4.03 -4.06
CA ASP A 41 4.88 -5.34 -4.26
C ASP A 41 5.47 -5.46 -5.67
N THR A 42 6.42 -6.35 -5.86
CA THR A 42 6.96 -6.64 -7.20
C THR A 42 6.11 -7.73 -7.84
N THR A 43 5.37 -7.39 -8.91
CA THR A 43 4.54 -8.34 -9.65
C THR A 43 5.27 -8.80 -10.91
N HIS A 44 5.46 -10.11 -11.06
CA HIS A 44 5.97 -10.70 -12.31
C HIS A 44 4.80 -10.89 -13.28
N LEU A 45 4.88 -10.27 -14.47
CA LEU A 45 3.74 -10.17 -15.40
C LEU A 45 3.62 -11.36 -16.35
N THR A 46 4.68 -12.16 -16.51
CA THR A 46 4.77 -13.15 -17.60
C THR A 46 5.35 -14.47 -17.11
N ASN A 47 4.66 -15.59 -17.34
CA ASN A 47 5.18 -16.92 -16.97
C ASN A 47 6.55 -17.24 -17.59
N PHE A 48 6.82 -16.68 -18.78
CA PHE A 48 8.11 -16.75 -19.46
C PHE A 48 8.50 -15.33 -19.90
N GLY A 49 9.59 -14.81 -19.36
CA GLY A 49 10.08 -13.45 -19.66
C GLY A 49 10.60 -12.71 -18.42
N THR A 50 11.13 -11.52 -18.64
CA THR A 50 11.69 -10.63 -17.59
C THR A 50 10.83 -9.38 -17.35
N ALA A 51 9.58 -9.42 -17.82
CA ALA A 51 8.61 -8.37 -17.60
C ALA A 51 8.13 -8.43 -16.14
N GLN A 52 8.45 -7.37 -15.41
CA GLN A 52 8.04 -7.17 -14.02
C GLN A 52 7.50 -5.76 -13.89
N LEU A 53 6.55 -5.58 -12.98
CA LEU A 53 5.94 -4.32 -12.63
C LEU A 53 6.10 -4.10 -11.14
N TRP A 54 6.36 -2.86 -10.74
CA TRP A 54 6.34 -2.49 -9.34
C TRP A 54 5.23 -1.47 -9.09
N PRO A 55 3.99 -1.94 -8.90
CA PRO A 55 2.85 -1.08 -8.61
C PRO A 55 2.87 -0.51 -7.18
N ILE A 56 2.24 0.65 -7.06
CA ILE A 56 1.81 1.25 -5.81
C ILE A 56 0.29 1.28 -5.83
N TYR A 57 -0.31 0.73 -4.78
CA TYR A 57 -1.74 0.57 -4.63
C TYR A 57 -2.26 1.21 -3.35
N ILE A 58 -3.55 1.53 -3.36
CA ILE A 58 -4.28 1.95 -2.18
C ILE A 58 -5.48 1.02 -1.95
N TRP A 59 -5.62 0.55 -0.72
CA TRP A 59 -6.84 -0.08 -0.20
C TRP A 59 -7.52 0.82 0.81
N LEU A 60 -8.84 0.89 0.74
CA LEU A 60 -9.64 1.47 1.81
C LEU A 60 -9.81 0.40 2.89
N ALA A 61 -9.24 0.65 4.06
CA ALA A 61 -9.28 -0.25 5.21
C ALA A 61 -10.65 -0.29 5.90
N ASN A 62 -11.59 0.56 5.46
CA ASN A 62 -12.98 0.54 5.87
C ASN A 62 -13.77 -0.62 5.23
N TYR A 63 -13.27 -1.22 4.16
CA TYR A 63 -13.86 -2.43 3.60
C TYR A 63 -13.53 -3.65 4.45
N THR A 64 -14.40 -4.66 4.40
CA THR A 64 -14.13 -5.95 5.02
C THR A 64 -13.03 -6.67 4.23
N LYS A 65 -12.22 -7.48 4.91
CA LYS A 65 -11.25 -8.38 4.27
C LYS A 65 -11.88 -9.31 3.24
N TYR A 66 -13.17 -9.65 3.40
CA TYR A 66 -13.90 -10.44 2.42
C TYR A 66 -14.15 -9.68 1.12
N ALA A 67 -14.45 -8.38 1.22
CA ALA A 67 -14.56 -7.51 0.04
C ALA A 67 -13.20 -7.34 -0.66
N HIS A 68 -12.09 -7.23 0.10
CA HIS A 68 -10.74 -7.20 -0.48
C HIS A 68 -10.36 -8.53 -1.16
N GLY A 69 -10.76 -9.66 -0.58
CA GLY A 69 -10.46 -10.99 -1.11
C GLY A 69 -11.29 -11.38 -2.34
N ASP A 70 -12.35 -10.63 -2.65
CA ASP A 70 -13.18 -10.86 -3.83
C ASP A 70 -12.64 -10.08 -5.05
N PRO A 71 -12.12 -10.77 -6.09
CA PRO A 71 -11.59 -10.12 -7.28
C PRO A 71 -12.63 -9.31 -8.06
N LEU A 72 -13.93 -9.54 -7.86
CA LEU A 72 -15.01 -8.81 -8.53
C LEU A 72 -15.37 -7.48 -7.84
N ASN A 73 -14.88 -7.24 -6.61
CA ASN A 73 -15.18 -6.00 -5.89
C ASN A 73 -14.25 -4.84 -6.27
N TYR A 74 -13.18 -5.08 -7.06
CA TYR A 74 -12.25 -4.05 -7.54
C TYR A 74 -11.78 -3.06 -6.45
N ALA A 75 -11.64 -3.53 -5.20
CA ALA A 75 -11.33 -2.70 -4.04
C ALA A 75 -9.87 -2.18 -4.01
N LEU A 76 -9.07 -2.56 -5.02
CA LEU A 76 -7.68 -2.17 -5.24
C LEU A 76 -7.59 -0.98 -6.19
N PHE A 77 -7.18 0.18 -5.67
CA PHE A 77 -6.94 1.36 -6.49
C PHE A 77 -5.46 1.42 -6.90
N HIS A 78 -5.18 1.34 -8.20
CA HIS A 78 -3.84 1.58 -8.72
C HIS A 78 -3.50 3.07 -8.64
N LEU A 79 -2.43 3.41 -7.93
CA LEU A 79 -1.98 4.80 -7.82
C LEU A 79 -0.91 5.12 -8.85
N ARG A 80 0.15 4.29 -8.92
CA ARG A 80 1.30 4.53 -9.79
C ARG A 80 2.09 3.26 -10.03
N TYR A 81 2.88 3.25 -11.11
CA TYR A 81 3.89 2.24 -11.36
C TYR A 81 5.28 2.84 -11.18
N LEU A 82 6.11 2.18 -10.38
CA LEU A 82 7.51 2.51 -10.24
C LEU A 82 8.28 1.93 -11.44
N PRO A 83 9.10 2.74 -12.13
CA PRO A 83 9.95 2.23 -13.19
C PRO A 83 11.03 1.31 -12.59
N LYS A 84 11.57 0.40 -13.42
CA LYS A 84 12.77 -0.33 -13.04
C LYS A 84 13.87 0.66 -12.65
N ILE A 85 14.63 0.33 -11.61
CA ILE A 85 15.77 1.13 -11.18
C ILE A 85 16.70 1.32 -12.40
N PRO A 86 16.98 2.58 -12.81
CA PRO A 86 17.82 2.85 -13.96
C PRO A 86 19.22 2.26 -13.77
N ASP A 87 19.85 1.80 -14.85
CA ASP A 87 21.20 1.23 -14.80
C ASP A 87 22.24 2.25 -14.29
N LEU A 88 21.96 3.55 -14.40
CA LEU A 88 22.78 4.61 -13.82
C LEU A 88 22.92 4.46 -12.29
N VAL A 89 21.83 4.13 -11.60
CA VAL A 89 21.82 3.94 -10.14
C VAL A 89 22.61 2.68 -9.78
N LYS A 90 22.48 1.62 -10.58
CA LYS A 90 23.26 0.38 -10.41
C LYS A 90 24.76 0.63 -10.59
N LYS A 91 25.14 1.43 -11.59
CA LYS A 91 26.54 1.84 -11.82
C LYS A 91 27.09 2.64 -10.64
N PHE A 92 26.35 3.64 -10.17
CA PHE A 92 26.75 4.42 -8.99
C PHE A 92 26.93 3.54 -7.74
N TYR A 93 26.02 2.58 -7.53
CA TYR A 93 26.16 1.60 -6.45
C TYR A 93 27.44 0.77 -6.62
N GLN A 94 27.69 0.26 -7.82
CA GLN A 94 28.90 -0.53 -8.11
C GLN A 94 30.19 0.27 -7.91
N GLU A 95 30.23 1.53 -8.33
CA GLU A 95 31.35 2.44 -8.11
C GLU A 95 31.60 2.68 -6.62
N LYS A 96 30.53 2.86 -5.83
CA LYS A 96 30.63 3.15 -4.40
C LYS A 96 31.01 1.94 -3.54
N TYR A 97 30.51 0.76 -3.90
CA TYR A 97 30.63 -0.45 -3.07
C TYR A 97 31.53 -1.54 -3.67
N GLY A 98 32.08 -1.32 -4.87
CA GLY A 98 32.97 -2.26 -5.57
C GLY A 98 32.32 -3.55 -6.04
N LYS A 99 31.00 -3.69 -5.86
CA LYS A 99 30.21 -4.87 -6.25
C LYS A 99 28.88 -4.45 -6.85
N PRO A 100 28.35 -5.17 -7.86
CA PRO A 100 27.01 -4.91 -8.36
C PRO A 100 25.98 -5.18 -7.25
N PRO A 101 24.83 -4.48 -7.27
CA PRO A 101 23.74 -4.76 -6.33
C PRO A 101 23.15 -6.15 -6.61
N THR A 102 22.94 -6.93 -5.55
CA THR A 102 22.26 -8.24 -5.58
C THR A 102 20.75 -8.04 -5.68
N GLU A 103 19.99 -9.08 -6.06
CA GLU A 103 18.52 -8.99 -6.11
C GLU A 103 17.90 -8.57 -4.77
N ASP A 104 18.44 -9.03 -3.63
CA ASP A 104 17.95 -8.63 -2.30
C ASP A 104 18.17 -7.15 -1.96
N VAL A 105 19.01 -6.44 -2.73
CA VAL A 105 19.37 -5.03 -2.52
C VAL A 105 18.71 -4.12 -3.56
N LEU A 106 18.14 -4.70 -4.61
CA LEU A 106 17.41 -4.00 -5.68
C LEU A 106 15.92 -3.91 -5.36
#